data_AF-A0A0S8JR06-F1
#
_entry.id   AF-A0A0S8JR06-F1
#
_cell.length_a   1.000
_cell.length_b   1.000
_cell.length_c   1.000
_cell.angle_alpha   90.00
_cell.angle_beta   90.00
_cell.angle_gamma   90.00
#
_symmetry.space_group_name_H-M   'P 1'
#
loop_
_entity.id
_entity.type
_entity.pdbx_description
1 polymer ?
#
loop_
_entity_poly.entity_id
_entity_poly.type
_entity_poly.pdbx_seq_one_letter_code
_entity_poly.pdbx_strand_id
1 'polypeptide(L)'
;MKPSLAEFSEKARTGNLIPVYQEILADMETPVSAYLKIANQSEQAFLLESVEQGENLGRYSFLGSDPELLFESRGKQVTIVEQGERRRIEVERAPLNQLREILRRYRPVHDPDLPPFTGGVVGYISYDMVRDFERLPDLNPDDIGAPDAHFILADTLVVFDHVKRKIILLTNAHVAAPRDAELAYERAAAKLATLRERLEQPVVRRVRPQSPQPSPVDIAPESNFPRADYLAVVERCKEYIRAGDVVQVV
;
A
#
# COMPACT_ATOMS: atom_id res chain seq x y z
N MET A 1 24.31 -6.45 6.34
CA MET A 1 23.28 -5.46 6.70
C MET A 1 23.89 -4.08 6.60
N LYS A 2 23.15 -3.10 6.07
CA LYS A 2 23.55 -1.71 5.94
C LYS A 2 22.42 -0.82 6.49
N PRO A 3 22.71 0.34 7.08
CA PRO A 3 24.03 0.76 7.58
C PRO A 3 24.54 -0.15 8.74
N SER A 4 25.80 0.00 9.14
CA SER A 4 26.30 -0.51 10.42
C SER A 4 25.65 0.21 11.61
N LEU A 5 25.70 -0.33 12.83
CA LEU A 5 25.11 0.31 14.02
C LEU A 5 25.69 1.72 14.27
N ALA A 6 26.98 1.91 14.02
CA ALA A 6 27.63 3.22 14.16
C ALA A 6 27.06 4.23 13.15
N GLU A 7 27.00 3.86 11.86
CA GLU A 7 26.42 4.69 10.81
C GLU A 7 24.92 4.94 11.02
N PHE A 8 24.19 3.93 11.51
CA PHE A 8 22.78 4.05 11.90
C PHE A 8 22.59 5.13 12.97
N SER A 9 23.41 5.08 14.01
CA SER A 9 23.36 6.04 15.12
C SER A 9 23.66 7.47 14.66
N GLU A 10 24.57 7.63 13.70
CA GLU A 10 24.84 8.94 13.08
C GLU A 10 23.68 9.41 12.20
N LYS A 11 23.09 8.53 11.38
CA LYS A 11 21.86 8.85 10.61
C LYS A 11 20.68 9.22 11.52
N ALA A 12 20.55 8.60 12.69
CA ALA A 12 19.51 8.91 13.68
C ALA A 12 19.63 10.33 14.27
N ARG A 13 20.72 11.06 14.00
CA ARG A 13 20.84 12.49 14.36
C ARG A 13 20.17 13.41 13.35
N THR A 14 19.99 12.99 12.09
CA THR A 14 19.42 13.84 11.02
C THR A 14 17.93 13.56 10.76
N GLY A 15 17.44 12.41 11.19
CA GLY A 15 16.03 12.02 11.14
C GLY A 15 15.75 10.91 12.14
N ASN A 16 14.49 10.50 12.25
CA ASN A 16 14.08 9.46 13.20
C ASN A 16 13.50 8.21 12.53
N LEU A 17 13.48 8.14 11.20
CA LEU A 17 13.06 6.96 10.47
C LEU A 17 14.19 6.58 9.49
N ILE A 18 14.94 5.53 9.83
CA ILE A 18 16.19 5.19 9.16
C ILE A 18 16.03 3.84 8.45
N PRO A 19 16.26 3.75 7.14
CA PRO A 19 16.22 2.48 6.44
C PRO A 19 17.41 1.60 6.85
N VAL A 20 17.12 0.37 7.24
CA VAL A 20 18.07 -0.72 7.46
C VAL A 20 17.75 -1.80 6.43
N TYR A 21 18.75 -2.27 5.72
CA TYR A 21 18.52 -3.19 4.61
C TYR A 21 19.64 -4.21 4.41
N GLN A 22 19.31 -5.23 3.65
CA GLN A 22 20.25 -6.22 3.14
C GLN A 22 19.88 -6.57 1.71
N GLU A 23 20.90 -6.88 0.91
CA GLU A 23 20.72 -7.29 -0.48
C GLU A 23 20.93 -8.80 -0.58
N ILE A 24 20.08 -9.46 -1.37
CA ILE A 24 20.19 -10.87 -1.72
C ILE A 24 20.04 -11.05 -3.23
N LEU A 25 20.54 -12.16 -3.76
CA LEU A 25 20.38 -12.50 -5.17
C LEU A 25 18.91 -12.81 -5.47
N ALA A 26 18.42 -12.33 -6.61
CA ALA A 26 17.02 -12.53 -7.03
C ALA A 26 16.79 -13.84 -7.81
N ASP A 27 17.83 -14.65 -8.00
CA ASP A 27 17.88 -15.73 -9.02
C ASP A 27 16.79 -16.80 -8.85
N MET A 28 16.29 -17.00 -7.63
CA MET A 28 15.32 -18.05 -7.27
C MET A 28 13.92 -17.51 -6.94
N GLU A 29 13.70 -16.20 -7.05
CA GLU A 29 12.43 -15.58 -6.70
C GLU A 29 11.85 -14.74 -7.83
N THR A 30 10.53 -14.73 -7.90
CA THR A 30 9.74 -13.77 -8.65
C THR A 30 8.97 -12.88 -7.68
N PRO A 31 8.55 -11.67 -8.07
CA PRO A 31 7.67 -10.85 -7.23
C PRO A 31 6.43 -11.63 -6.75
N VAL A 32 5.80 -12.41 -7.62
CA VAL A 32 4.61 -13.20 -7.26
C VAL A 32 4.94 -14.30 -6.24
N SER A 33 6.06 -15.04 -6.41
CA SER A 33 6.44 -16.09 -5.44
C SER A 33 6.77 -15.49 -4.07
N ALA A 34 7.50 -14.38 -4.04
CA ALA A 34 7.81 -13.65 -2.82
C ALA A 34 6.54 -13.12 -2.14
N TYR A 35 5.60 -12.55 -2.91
CA TYR A 35 4.32 -12.07 -2.39
C TYR A 35 3.55 -13.19 -1.68
N LEU A 36 3.42 -14.36 -2.32
CA LEU A 36 2.71 -15.49 -1.72
C LEU A 36 3.34 -15.95 -0.40
N LYS A 37 4.68 -15.89 -0.28
CA LYS A 37 5.39 -16.26 0.95
C LYS A 37 5.16 -15.26 2.08
N ILE A 38 5.26 -13.95 1.81
CA ILE A 38 5.14 -12.91 2.83
C ILE A 38 3.69 -12.59 3.21
N ALA A 39 2.74 -12.81 2.29
CA ALA A 39 1.31 -12.51 2.51
C ALA A 39 0.57 -13.65 3.21
N ASN A 40 1.08 -14.90 3.21
CA ASN A 40 0.35 -16.05 3.74
C ASN A 40 -0.03 -15.95 5.24
N GLN A 41 0.65 -15.08 5.99
CA GLN A 41 0.41 -14.84 7.42
C GLN A 41 -0.24 -13.49 7.73
N SER A 42 -0.54 -12.68 6.71
CA SER A 42 -1.03 -11.31 6.88
C SER A 42 -2.32 -11.08 6.11
N GLU A 43 -3.30 -10.45 6.75
CA GLU A 43 -4.50 -9.97 6.05
C GLU A 43 -4.22 -8.68 5.25
N GLN A 44 -3.09 -8.03 5.52
CA GLN A 44 -2.71 -6.75 4.95
C GLN A 44 -1.37 -6.91 4.22
N ALA A 45 -1.44 -7.06 2.91
CA ALA A 45 -0.27 -7.20 2.04
C ALA A 45 -0.51 -6.53 0.69
N PHE A 46 0.57 -6.14 0.03
CA PHE A 46 0.51 -5.59 -1.31
C PHE A 46 1.67 -6.09 -2.19
N LEU A 47 1.42 -6.03 -3.49
CA LEU A 47 2.41 -6.14 -4.56
C LEU A 47 2.14 -4.96 -5.51
N LEU A 48 3.11 -4.08 -5.66
CA LEU A 48 3.08 -2.96 -6.59
C LEU A 48 4.11 -3.22 -7.68
N GLU A 49 3.64 -3.34 -8.91
CA GLU A 49 4.45 -3.47 -10.11
C GLU A 49 4.12 -2.33 -11.06
N SER A 50 5.15 -1.73 -11.66
CA SER A 50 4.96 -0.76 -12.74
C SER A 50 5.11 -1.46 -14.08
N VAL A 51 4.32 -1.08 -15.07
CA VAL A 51 4.53 -1.47 -16.47
C VAL A 51 4.71 -0.18 -17.26
N GLU A 52 5.89 0.01 -17.82
CA GLU A 52 6.18 1.13 -18.70
C GLU A 52 5.95 0.69 -20.16
N GLN A 53 5.11 1.43 -20.88
CA GLN A 53 4.85 1.21 -22.32
C GLN A 53 4.43 -0.23 -22.70
N GLY A 54 3.45 -0.78 -21.98
CA GLY A 54 2.70 -1.98 -22.39
C GLY A 54 3.40 -3.33 -22.18
N GLU A 55 4.72 -3.41 -22.34
CA GLU A 55 5.45 -4.70 -22.30
C GLU A 55 6.66 -4.73 -21.35
N ASN A 56 7.23 -3.58 -20.97
CA ASN A 56 8.39 -3.56 -20.08
C ASN A 56 7.96 -3.38 -18.64
N LEU A 57 8.27 -4.39 -17.81
CA LEU A 57 8.17 -4.25 -16.36
C LEU A 57 9.09 -3.10 -15.92
N GLY A 58 8.53 -2.16 -15.14
CA GLY A 58 9.28 -1.09 -14.53
C GLY A 58 10.41 -1.64 -13.67
N ARG A 59 11.46 -0.84 -13.44
CA ARG A 59 12.70 -1.32 -12.80
C ARG A 59 12.48 -2.00 -11.44
N TYR A 60 11.45 -1.57 -10.70
CA TYR A 60 11.19 -2.05 -9.35
C TYR A 60 9.80 -2.68 -9.21
N SER A 61 9.74 -3.78 -8.46
CA SER A 61 8.51 -4.28 -7.84
C SER A 61 8.62 -4.14 -6.33
N PHE A 62 7.58 -3.62 -5.67
CA PHE A 62 7.54 -3.39 -4.23
C PHE A 62 6.52 -4.29 -3.57
N LEU A 63 6.93 -4.95 -2.51
CA LEU A 63 6.07 -5.82 -1.73
C LEU A 63 6.17 -5.46 -0.26
N GLY A 64 5.05 -5.56 0.44
CA GLY A 64 4.99 -5.37 1.88
C GLY A 64 3.86 -6.18 2.49
N SER A 65 4.02 -6.55 3.74
CA SER A 65 3.00 -7.20 4.58
C SER A 65 3.23 -6.84 6.05
N ASP A 66 2.30 -7.21 6.92
CA ASP A 66 2.38 -6.97 8.37
C ASP A 66 2.66 -5.50 8.73
N PRO A 67 1.76 -4.58 8.33
CA PRO A 67 2.01 -3.15 8.51
C PRO A 67 2.04 -2.76 10.00
N GLU A 68 2.83 -1.72 10.30
CA GLU A 68 2.93 -1.18 11.66
C GLU A 68 1.63 -0.50 12.10
N LEU A 69 0.91 0.07 11.13
CA LEU A 69 -0.34 0.78 11.34
C LEU A 69 -1.32 0.53 10.19
N LEU A 70 -2.59 0.39 10.52
CA LEU A 70 -3.71 0.46 9.58
C LEU A 70 -4.55 1.70 9.88
N PHE A 71 -4.91 2.43 8.83
CA PHE A 71 -5.78 3.60 8.85
C PHE A 71 -6.96 3.34 7.92
N GLU A 72 -8.18 3.47 8.45
CA GLU A 72 -9.41 3.34 7.68
C GLU A 72 -10.34 4.52 7.98
N SER A 73 -10.97 5.08 6.95
CA SER A 73 -11.97 6.15 7.07
C SER A 73 -13.30 5.72 6.48
N ARG A 74 -14.39 6.00 7.18
CA ARG A 74 -15.78 5.80 6.74
C ARG A 74 -16.65 6.97 7.22
N GLY A 75 -16.98 7.87 6.31
CA GLY A 75 -17.58 9.17 6.60
C GLY A 75 -16.83 9.87 7.73
N LYS A 76 -17.54 10.14 8.83
CA LYS A 76 -17.01 10.81 10.02
C LYS A 76 -16.26 9.90 10.99
N GLN A 77 -16.09 8.62 10.69
CA GLN A 77 -15.40 7.68 11.56
C GLN A 77 -14.05 7.29 10.99
N VAL A 78 -13.00 7.50 11.77
CA VAL A 78 -11.64 7.02 11.49
C VAL A 78 -11.33 5.86 12.44
N THR A 79 -10.95 4.71 11.88
CA THR A 79 -10.35 3.59 12.63
C THR A 79 -8.84 3.61 12.42
N ILE A 80 -8.08 3.53 13.50
CA ILE A 80 -6.63 3.31 13.47
C ILE A 80 -6.31 2.05 14.27
N VAL A 81 -5.55 1.14 13.68
CA VAL A 81 -4.99 -0.03 14.38
C VAL A 81 -3.47 0.12 14.39
N GLU A 82 -2.86 0.18 15.57
CA GLU A 82 -1.41 0.35 15.74
C GLU A 82 -0.97 -0.52 16.92
N GLN A 83 0.08 -1.33 16.75
CA GLN A 83 0.60 -2.23 17.80
C GLN A 83 -0.47 -3.18 18.41
N GLY A 84 -1.46 -3.59 17.61
CA GLY A 84 -2.57 -4.45 18.06
C GLY A 84 -3.70 -3.71 18.78
N GLU A 85 -3.54 -2.41 19.07
CA GLU A 85 -4.58 -1.58 19.66
C GLU A 85 -5.45 -0.93 18.58
N ARG A 86 -6.77 -1.08 18.71
CA ARG A 86 -7.74 -0.45 17.81
C ARG A 86 -8.39 0.76 18.48
N ARG A 87 -8.24 1.93 17.86
CA ARG A 87 -8.95 3.16 18.25
C ARG A 87 -9.92 3.60 17.17
N ARG A 88 -11.07 4.12 17.60
CA ARG A 88 -12.06 4.78 16.73
C ARG A 88 -12.17 6.23 17.14
N ILE A 89 -12.08 7.13 16.16
CA ILE A 89 -12.12 8.57 16.34
C ILE A 89 -13.27 9.09 15.49
N GLU A 90 -14.17 9.84 16.09
CA GLU A 90 -15.17 10.61 15.36
C GLU A 90 -14.56 11.96 14.96
N VAL A 91 -14.66 12.30 13.67
CA VAL A 91 -14.15 13.53 13.10
C VAL A 91 -15.28 14.29 12.43
N GLU A 92 -15.35 15.59 12.63
CA GLU A 92 -16.42 16.38 12.01
C GLU A 92 -16.21 16.52 10.49
N ARG A 93 -14.95 16.66 10.04
CA ARG A 93 -14.50 16.80 8.65
C ARG A 93 -13.04 16.36 8.49
N ALA A 94 -12.63 16.16 7.24
CA ALA A 94 -11.24 15.98 6.82
C ALA A 94 -10.52 14.81 7.54
N PRO A 95 -11.01 13.57 7.40
CA PRO A 95 -10.44 12.39 8.05
C PRO A 95 -8.95 12.18 7.71
N LEU A 96 -8.50 12.58 6.52
CA LEU A 96 -7.09 12.52 6.12
C LEU A 96 -6.17 13.41 6.99
N ASN A 97 -6.71 14.35 7.76
CA ASN A 97 -5.92 15.10 8.74
C ASN A 97 -5.37 14.16 9.83
N GLN A 98 -6.13 13.14 10.24
CA GLN A 98 -5.65 12.15 11.21
C GLN A 98 -4.46 11.35 10.66
N LEU A 99 -4.52 10.96 9.37
CA LEU A 99 -3.39 10.33 8.68
C LEU A 99 -2.18 11.28 8.59
N ARG A 100 -2.42 12.57 8.33
CA ARG A 100 -1.35 13.58 8.30
C ARG A 100 -0.66 13.70 9.67
N GLU A 101 -1.41 13.76 10.76
CA GLU A 101 -0.84 13.82 12.12
C GLU A 101 -0.06 12.55 12.48
N ILE A 102 -0.53 11.37 12.05
CA ILE A 102 0.23 10.12 12.14
C ILE A 102 1.58 10.24 11.42
N LEU A 103 1.59 10.74 10.18
CA LEU A 103 2.78 10.85 9.35
C LEU A 103 3.80 11.87 9.88
N ARG A 104 3.34 12.92 10.57
CA ARG A 104 4.21 13.94 11.19
C ARG A 104 5.18 13.38 12.24
N ARG A 105 4.89 12.19 12.78
CA ARG A 105 5.77 11.49 13.74
C ARG A 105 7.08 11.06 13.08
N TYR A 106 7.12 10.91 11.76
CA TYR A 106 8.25 10.36 11.03
C TYR A 106 9.01 11.44 10.25
N ARG A 107 10.33 11.40 10.34
CA ARG A 107 11.32 12.20 9.61
C ARG A 107 12.29 11.22 8.93
N PRO A 108 11.95 10.76 7.71
CA PRO A 108 12.74 9.80 6.97
C PRO A 108 14.15 10.33 6.66
N VAL A 109 15.14 9.47 6.84
CA VAL A 109 16.51 9.72 6.37
C VAL A 109 16.65 9.14 4.97
N HIS A 110 16.96 10.00 3.99
CA HIS A 110 17.17 9.57 2.61
C HIS A 110 18.49 8.81 2.46
N ASP A 111 18.47 7.74 1.69
CA ASP A 111 19.65 7.00 1.28
C ASP A 111 19.69 6.94 -0.25
N PRO A 112 20.70 7.53 -0.92
CA PRO A 112 20.75 7.62 -2.37
C PRO A 112 20.98 6.26 -3.06
N ASP A 113 21.42 5.24 -2.32
CA ASP A 113 21.62 3.89 -2.86
C ASP A 113 20.32 3.06 -2.92
N LEU A 114 19.25 3.55 -2.31
CA LEU A 114 17.96 2.88 -2.22
C LEU A 114 16.99 3.30 -3.34
N PRO A 115 15.99 2.46 -3.64
CA PRO A 115 14.93 2.79 -4.59
C PRO A 115 14.12 4.02 -4.15
N PRO A 116 13.37 4.67 -5.08
CA PRO A 116 12.58 5.87 -4.78
C PRO A 116 11.54 5.67 -3.66
N PHE A 117 11.02 4.46 -3.51
CA PHE A 117 10.10 4.09 -2.45
C PHE A 117 10.79 3.13 -1.48
N THR A 118 11.00 3.60 -0.25
CA THR A 118 11.60 2.79 0.83
C THR A 118 10.59 2.43 1.90
N GLY A 119 9.31 2.82 1.78
CA GLY A 119 8.29 2.58 2.80
C GLY A 119 7.41 3.81 2.99
N GLY A 120 6.34 3.64 3.74
CA GLY A 120 5.34 4.68 3.96
C GLY A 120 3.93 4.13 3.83
N VAL A 121 2.99 5.04 3.56
CA VAL A 121 1.58 4.69 3.52
C VAL A 121 1.18 4.21 2.13
N VAL A 122 0.64 2.99 2.05
CA VAL A 122 0.17 2.34 0.83
C VAL A 122 -1.32 2.00 0.98
N GLY A 123 -2.12 2.27 -0.04
CA GLY A 123 -3.56 2.05 0.03
C GLY A 123 -4.33 2.82 -1.03
N TYR A 124 -5.57 3.17 -0.74
CA TYR A 124 -6.44 3.89 -1.65
C TYR A 124 -7.29 4.96 -0.96
N ILE A 125 -7.81 5.86 -1.79
CA ILE A 125 -8.86 6.81 -1.48
C ILE A 125 -10.00 6.53 -2.46
N SER A 126 -11.22 6.33 -1.96
CA SER A 126 -12.41 6.12 -2.77
C SER A 126 -12.81 7.42 -3.48
N TYR A 127 -13.68 7.30 -4.49
CA TYR A 127 -14.28 8.47 -5.12
C TYR A 127 -15.07 9.32 -4.12
N ASP A 128 -15.85 8.70 -3.23
CA ASP A 128 -16.74 9.39 -2.29
C ASP A 128 -16.02 10.29 -1.28
N MET A 129 -14.71 10.07 -1.05
CA MET A 129 -13.88 11.00 -0.28
C MET A 129 -13.91 12.44 -0.86
N VAL A 130 -14.24 12.63 -2.14
CA VAL A 130 -14.43 13.96 -2.74
C VAL A 130 -15.44 14.81 -1.95
N ARG A 131 -16.42 14.19 -1.29
CA ARG A 131 -17.48 14.85 -0.51
C ARG A 131 -16.96 15.56 0.74
N ASP A 132 -15.75 15.22 1.20
CA ASP A 132 -15.08 15.94 2.29
C ASP A 132 -14.42 17.24 1.81
N PHE A 133 -14.17 17.37 0.51
CA PHE A 133 -13.56 18.54 -0.11
C PHE A 133 -14.60 19.43 -0.80
N GLU A 134 -15.61 18.83 -1.43
CA GLU A 134 -16.61 19.50 -2.25
C GLU A 134 -18.03 19.14 -1.82
N ARG A 135 -18.97 20.06 -2.03
CA ARG A 135 -20.39 19.82 -1.72
C ARG A 135 -21.06 19.09 -2.88
N LEU A 136 -21.21 17.77 -2.77
CA LEU A 136 -21.91 16.94 -3.75
C LEU A 136 -23.16 16.25 -3.15
N PRO A 137 -24.22 16.01 -3.95
CA PRO A 137 -25.39 15.26 -3.51
C PRO A 137 -25.05 13.81 -3.20
N ASP A 138 -25.45 13.31 -2.02
CA ASP A 138 -25.24 11.94 -1.57
C ASP A 138 -26.53 11.13 -1.73
N LEU A 139 -26.82 10.75 -2.97
CA LEU A 139 -28.11 10.16 -3.37
C LEU A 139 -28.00 8.71 -3.86
N ASN A 140 -26.79 8.27 -4.21
CA ASN A 140 -26.56 6.94 -4.74
C ASN A 140 -26.42 5.94 -3.58
N PRO A 141 -26.88 4.69 -3.74
CA PRO A 141 -26.66 3.65 -2.74
C PRO A 141 -25.18 3.27 -2.63
N ASP A 142 -24.73 2.92 -1.42
CA ASP A 142 -23.42 2.31 -1.17
C ASP A 142 -23.51 0.79 -1.34
N ASP A 143 -23.40 0.33 -2.60
CA ASP A 143 -23.47 -1.10 -2.93
C ASP A 143 -22.15 -1.85 -2.67
N ILE A 144 -21.03 -1.12 -2.50
CA ILE A 144 -19.69 -1.70 -2.33
C ILE A 144 -19.35 -1.89 -0.85
N GLY A 145 -19.79 -0.97 0.02
CA GLY A 145 -19.44 -0.98 1.44
C GLY A 145 -17.94 -0.79 1.70
N ALA A 146 -17.20 -0.24 0.73
CA ALA A 146 -15.78 0.03 0.88
C ALA A 146 -15.54 1.26 1.77
N PRO A 147 -14.44 1.29 2.53
CA PRO A 147 -13.97 2.52 3.16
C PRO A 147 -13.78 3.68 2.17
N ASP A 148 -13.92 4.92 2.66
CA ASP A 148 -13.56 6.11 1.89
C ASP A 148 -12.05 6.26 1.72
N ALA A 149 -11.29 5.74 2.67
CA ALA A 149 -9.85 5.54 2.55
C ALA A 149 -9.42 4.34 3.37
N HIS A 150 -8.47 3.58 2.83
CA HIS A 150 -7.85 2.47 3.55
C HIS A 150 -6.37 2.46 3.23
N PHE A 151 -5.56 2.52 4.26
CA PHE A 151 -4.13 2.77 4.18
C PHE A 151 -3.40 1.92 5.20
N ILE A 152 -2.26 1.35 4.79
CA ILE A 152 -1.35 0.66 5.68
C ILE A 152 -0.01 1.38 5.70
N LEU A 153 0.58 1.53 6.89
CA LEU A 153 1.94 2.02 7.04
C LEU A 153 2.91 0.83 6.91
N ALA A 154 3.51 0.71 5.73
CA ALA A 154 4.50 -0.31 5.41
C ALA A 154 5.89 0.21 5.77
N ASP A 155 6.42 -0.29 6.89
CA ASP A 155 7.78 0.00 7.33
C ASP A 155 8.79 -0.98 6.72
N THR A 156 8.35 -2.18 6.36
CA THR A 156 9.17 -3.31 5.91
C THR A 156 8.77 -3.74 4.50
N LEU A 157 9.76 -3.84 3.61
CA LEU A 157 9.58 -4.10 2.19
C LEU A 157 10.50 -5.21 1.68
N VAL A 158 9.99 -5.95 0.69
CA VAL A 158 10.80 -6.72 -0.26
C VAL A 158 10.78 -5.96 -1.58
N VAL A 159 11.94 -5.48 -2.03
CA VAL A 159 12.05 -4.72 -3.27
C VAL A 159 12.87 -5.47 -4.29
N PHE A 160 12.28 -5.76 -5.44
CA PHE A 160 13.01 -6.33 -6.58
C PHE A 160 13.62 -5.19 -7.39
N ASP A 161 14.94 -5.21 -7.63
CA ASP A 161 15.60 -4.38 -8.64
C ASP A 161 15.89 -5.28 -9.86
N HIS A 162 14.99 -5.25 -10.84
CA HIS A 162 15.03 -6.13 -12.01
C HIS A 162 16.26 -5.87 -12.90
N VAL A 163 16.78 -4.64 -12.87
CA VAL A 163 17.99 -4.26 -13.62
C VAL A 163 19.24 -4.83 -12.95
N LYS A 164 19.35 -4.69 -11.62
CA LYS A 164 20.50 -5.20 -10.86
C LYS A 164 20.37 -6.69 -10.47
N ARG A 165 19.25 -7.34 -10.80
CA ARG A 165 18.93 -8.74 -10.47
C ARG A 165 19.13 -9.07 -8.99
N LYS A 166 18.66 -8.17 -8.12
CA LYS A 166 18.77 -8.31 -6.67
C LYS A 166 17.46 -8.00 -5.98
N ILE A 167 17.30 -8.58 -4.80
CA ILE A 167 16.23 -8.24 -3.88
C ILE A 167 16.83 -7.45 -2.72
N ILE A 168 16.21 -6.33 -2.40
CA ILE A 168 16.52 -5.51 -1.25
C ILE A 168 15.46 -5.81 -0.20
N LEU A 169 15.88 -6.46 0.90
CA LEU A 169 15.06 -6.58 2.09
C LEU A 169 15.31 -5.35 2.94
N LEU A 170 14.28 -4.55 3.17
CA LEU A 170 14.39 -3.24 3.78
C LEU A 170 13.39 -3.12 4.91
N THR A 171 13.80 -2.51 6.02
CA THR A 171 12.89 -2.09 7.10
C THR A 171 13.27 -0.69 7.56
N ASN A 172 12.30 0.17 7.82
CA ASN A 172 12.54 1.50 8.36
C ASN A 172 12.45 1.44 9.88
N ALA A 173 13.58 1.64 10.55
CA ALA A 173 13.64 1.68 12.00
C ALA A 173 13.24 3.07 12.50
N HIS A 174 12.17 3.14 13.30
CA HIS A 174 11.75 4.37 13.97
C HIS A 174 12.50 4.53 15.31
N VAL A 175 13.23 5.64 15.46
CA VAL A 175 14.03 6.00 16.65
C VAL A 175 13.33 7.14 17.40
N ALA A 176 12.52 6.80 18.39
CA ALA A 176 11.75 7.80 19.15
C ALA A 176 12.64 8.81 19.90
N ALA A 177 13.75 8.34 20.48
CA ALA A 177 14.79 9.19 21.07
C ALA A 177 16.19 8.65 20.75
N PRO A 178 17.25 9.48 20.74
CA PRO A 178 18.61 9.05 20.38
C PRO A 178 19.14 7.88 21.21
N ARG A 179 18.73 7.76 22.49
CA ARG A 179 19.10 6.65 23.37
C ARG A 179 18.52 5.29 22.94
N ASP A 180 17.48 5.30 22.12
CA ASP A 180 16.77 4.09 21.68
C ASP A 180 17.34 3.56 20.35
N ALA A 181 18.39 4.20 19.79
CA ALA A 181 18.93 3.88 18.47
C ALA A 181 19.42 2.42 18.38
N GLU A 182 20.14 1.94 19.38
CA GLU A 182 20.64 0.55 19.42
C GLU A 182 19.49 -0.46 19.43
N LEU A 183 18.51 -0.25 20.31
CA LEU A 183 17.31 -1.09 20.38
C LEU A 183 16.49 -1.06 19.07
N ALA A 184 16.36 0.10 18.43
CA ALA A 184 15.68 0.23 17.14
C ALA A 184 16.43 -0.53 16.03
N TYR A 185 17.76 -0.48 16.02
CA TYR A 185 18.60 -1.22 15.08
C TYR A 185 18.48 -2.73 15.27
N GLU A 186 18.50 -3.22 16.51
CA GLU A 186 18.31 -4.64 16.82
C GLU A 186 16.93 -5.14 16.37
N ARG A 187 15.87 -4.36 16.61
CA ARG A 187 14.51 -4.68 16.14
C ARG A 187 14.44 -4.74 14.61
N ALA A 188 15.08 -3.80 13.94
CA ALA A 188 15.18 -3.80 12.49
C ALA A 188 15.92 -5.04 11.96
N ALA A 189 17.05 -5.40 12.57
CA ALA A 189 17.79 -6.60 12.23
C ALA A 189 16.94 -7.86 12.40
N ALA A 190 16.18 -7.96 13.50
CA ALA A 190 15.26 -9.07 13.75
C ALA A 190 14.14 -9.15 12.69
N LYS A 191 13.51 -8.02 12.34
CA LYS A 191 12.50 -7.97 11.27
C LYS A 191 13.05 -8.44 9.93
N LEU A 192 14.25 -8.01 9.56
CA LEU A 192 14.92 -8.44 8.32
C LEU A 192 15.29 -9.93 8.33
N ALA A 193 15.67 -10.47 9.48
CA ALA A 193 15.93 -11.90 9.64
C ALA A 193 14.64 -12.72 9.45
N THR A 194 13.55 -12.35 10.13
CA THR A 194 12.24 -12.99 9.94
C THR A 194 11.74 -12.89 8.50
N LEU A 195 11.91 -11.74 7.85
CA LEU A 195 11.52 -11.57 6.46
C LEU A 195 12.33 -12.47 5.51
N ARG A 196 13.65 -12.57 5.73
CA ARG A 196 14.52 -13.49 4.98
C ARG A 196 14.07 -14.94 5.17
N GLU A 197 13.85 -15.37 6.41
CA GLU A 197 13.40 -16.73 6.72
C GLU A 197 12.09 -17.08 6.01
N ARG A 198 11.15 -16.13 5.94
CA ARG A 198 9.89 -16.28 5.19
C ARG A 198 10.11 -16.46 3.69
N LEU A 199 11.03 -15.70 3.10
CA LEU A 199 11.37 -15.84 1.68
C LEU A 199 12.07 -17.17 1.38
N GLU A 200 12.87 -17.69 2.31
CA GLU A 200 13.53 -18.99 2.16
C GLU A 200 12.55 -20.18 2.30
N GLN A 201 11.33 -19.96 2.81
CA GLN A 201 10.32 -21.00 2.84
C GLN A 201 9.84 -21.39 1.44
N PRO A 202 9.42 -22.65 1.22
CA PRO A 202 8.72 -23.05 0.02
C PRO A 202 7.45 -22.21 -0.19
N VAL A 203 7.08 -21.95 -1.45
CA VAL A 203 5.77 -21.38 -1.74
C VAL A 203 4.71 -22.39 -1.32
N VAL A 204 4.06 -22.15 -0.19
CA VAL A 204 2.88 -22.91 0.21
C VAL A 204 1.73 -22.39 -0.66
N ARG A 205 1.57 -23.00 -1.83
CA ARG A 205 0.32 -22.84 -2.58
C ARG A 205 -0.72 -23.50 -1.69
N ARG A 206 -1.58 -22.71 -1.02
CA ARG A 206 -2.82 -23.27 -0.47
C ARG A 206 -3.51 -23.90 -1.67
N VAL A 207 -3.43 -25.22 -1.77
CA VAL A 207 -4.23 -25.98 -2.72
C VAL A 207 -5.64 -25.74 -2.23
N ARG A 208 -6.29 -24.67 -2.73
CA ARG A 208 -7.73 -24.76 -2.93
C ARG A 208 -7.88 -26.07 -3.70
N PRO A 209 -8.69 -27.05 -3.24
CA PRO A 209 -8.95 -28.24 -4.03
C PRO A 209 -9.16 -27.74 -5.44
N GLN A 210 -8.37 -28.22 -6.40
CA GLN A 210 -8.47 -27.77 -7.78
C GLN A 210 -9.96 -27.80 -8.07
N SER A 211 -10.58 -26.62 -8.18
CA SER A 211 -11.87 -26.56 -8.82
C SER A 211 -11.60 -27.27 -10.14
N PRO A 212 -12.36 -28.33 -10.48
CA PRO A 212 -12.17 -29.00 -11.76
C PRO A 212 -11.99 -27.90 -12.79
N GLN A 213 -10.91 -27.97 -13.61
CA GLN A 213 -10.52 -26.92 -14.55
C GLN A 213 -11.75 -26.10 -14.91
N PRO A 214 -11.83 -24.79 -14.60
CA PRO A 214 -13.07 -24.06 -14.73
C PRO A 214 -13.60 -24.38 -16.11
N SER A 215 -14.63 -25.24 -16.17
CA SER A 215 -15.34 -25.54 -17.40
C SER A 215 -15.73 -24.16 -17.86
N PRO A 216 -15.32 -23.69 -19.06
CA PRO A 216 -15.31 -22.28 -19.42
C PRO A 216 -16.52 -21.64 -18.79
N VAL A 217 -16.30 -20.97 -17.64
CA VAL A 217 -17.42 -20.51 -16.85
C VAL A 217 -17.95 -19.43 -17.74
N ASP A 218 -19.13 -19.65 -18.30
CA ASP A 218 -19.80 -18.68 -19.14
C ASP A 218 -20.27 -17.58 -18.17
N ILE A 219 -19.30 -16.81 -17.68
CA ILE A 219 -19.53 -15.63 -16.87
C ILE A 219 -20.05 -14.62 -17.86
N ALA A 220 -21.37 -14.63 -18.07
CA ALA A 220 -22.04 -13.55 -18.77
C ALA A 220 -22.00 -12.33 -17.84
N PRO A 221 -21.20 -11.29 -18.14
CA PRO A 221 -21.19 -10.09 -17.31
C PRO A 221 -22.58 -9.44 -17.39
N GLU A 222 -23.16 -9.16 -16.23
CA GLU A 222 -24.42 -8.44 -16.14
C GLU A 222 -24.13 -6.93 -16.00
N SER A 223 -24.75 -6.12 -16.86
CA SER A 223 -24.68 -4.67 -16.75
C SER A 223 -25.67 -4.19 -15.70
N ASN A 224 -25.22 -3.39 -14.75
CA ASN A 224 -26.11 -2.65 -13.83
C ASN A 224 -26.82 -1.47 -14.52
N PHE A 225 -26.52 -1.19 -15.79
CA PHE A 225 -27.03 -0.05 -16.53
C PHE A 225 -27.54 -0.48 -17.92
N PRO A 226 -28.87 -0.43 -18.17
CA PRO A 226 -29.41 -0.75 -19.49
C PRO A 226 -28.89 0.19 -20.58
N ARG A 227 -28.62 -0.36 -21.78
CA ARG A 227 -28.06 0.40 -22.91
C ARG A 227 -28.90 1.63 -23.27
N ALA A 228 -30.23 1.49 -23.29
CA ALA A 228 -31.12 2.59 -23.65
C ALA A 228 -30.99 3.76 -22.66
N ASP A 229 -30.90 3.44 -21.37
CA ASP A 229 -30.79 4.44 -20.30
C ASP A 229 -29.42 5.12 -20.32
N TYR A 230 -28.34 4.36 -20.58
CA TYR A 230 -27.00 4.93 -20.73
C TYR A 230 -26.94 5.93 -21.89
N LEU A 231 -27.51 5.59 -23.05
CA LEU A 231 -27.57 6.52 -24.20
C LEU A 231 -28.39 7.78 -23.89
N ALA A 232 -29.47 7.65 -23.11
CA ALA A 232 -30.25 8.80 -22.68
C ALA A 232 -29.44 9.73 -21.75
N VAL A 233 -28.63 9.16 -20.84
CA VAL A 233 -27.70 9.94 -20.00
C VAL A 233 -26.63 10.63 -20.84
N VAL A 234 -26.06 9.96 -21.85
CA VAL A 234 -25.06 10.57 -22.76
C VAL A 234 -25.64 11.77 -23.51
N GLU A 235 -26.87 11.68 -24.03
CA GLU A 235 -27.50 12.83 -24.69
C GLU A 235 -27.75 13.98 -23.71
N ARG A 236 -28.17 13.68 -22.47
CA ARG A 236 -28.31 14.69 -21.41
C ARG A 236 -26.98 15.36 -21.05
N CYS A 237 -25.88 14.60 -20.98
CA CYS A 237 -24.53 15.16 -20.79
C CYS A 237 -24.16 16.12 -21.94
N LYS A 238 -24.49 15.77 -23.19
CA LYS A 238 -24.26 16.64 -24.36
C LYS A 238 -25.12 17.91 -24.33
N GLU A 239 -26.33 17.85 -23.76
CA GLU A 239 -27.15 19.04 -23.51
C GLU A 239 -26.47 19.99 -22.51
N TYR A 240 -25.98 19.48 -21.37
CA TYR A 240 -25.22 20.28 -20.40
C TYR A 240 -23.94 20.91 -21.01
N ILE A 241 -23.24 20.18 -21.89
CA ILE A 241 -22.09 20.72 -22.63
C ILE A 241 -22.51 21.88 -23.54
N ARG A 242 -23.61 21.73 -24.31
CA ARG A 242 -24.11 22.79 -25.19
C ARG A 242 -24.64 24.00 -24.43
N ALA A 243 -25.19 23.81 -23.25
CA ALA A 243 -25.66 24.88 -22.36
C ALA A 243 -24.50 25.66 -21.71
N GLY A 244 -23.29 25.10 -21.73
CA GLY A 244 -22.09 25.71 -21.15
C GLY A 244 -21.83 25.37 -19.69
N ASP A 245 -22.52 24.34 -19.14
CA ASP A 245 -22.35 23.93 -17.75
C ASP A 245 -21.01 23.20 -17.52
N VAL A 246 -20.57 22.39 -18.49
CA VAL A 246 -19.31 21.63 -18.45
C VAL A 246 -18.68 21.52 -19.84
N VAL A 247 -17.36 21.30 -19.90
CA VAL A 247 -16.65 21.03 -21.17
C VAL A 247 -16.67 19.54 -21.52
N GLN A 248 -16.58 18.68 -20.51
CA GLN A 248 -16.67 17.21 -20.61
C GLN A 248 -17.12 16.62 -19.26
N VAL A 249 -17.69 15.42 -19.28
CA VAL A 249 -18.06 14.62 -18.10
C VAL A 249 -17.82 13.14 -18.40
N VAL A 250 -17.37 12.39 -17.39
CA VAL A 250 -17.03 10.96 -17.47
C VAL A 250 -18.03 10.17 -16.65
#